data_AF-A0A0K2VDE0-F1
#
_entry.id   AF-A0A0K2VDE0-F1
#
_cell.length_a   1.000
_cell.length_b   1.000
_cell.length_c   1.000
_cell.angle_alpha   90.00
_cell.angle_beta   90.00
_cell.angle_gamma   90.00
#
_symmetry.space_group_name_H-M   'P 1'
#
loop_
_entity.id
_entity.type
_entity.pdbx_description
1 polymer ?
#
loop_
_entity_poly.entity_id
_entity_poly.type
_entity_poly.pdbx_seq_one_letter_code
_entity_poly.pdbx_strand_id
1 'polypeptide(L)'
;ENKIEELGVTPMKDILKQMGGWPVIECDSWSIPRQTYRWYNETLKLRKLGFSGKYFLNFLVETDIKNPNKRIIMLDQPYVGFSKFLLQFGNDGIIEYIQYMVNIAVLLGATEEKARKEMLQVFEFQK
;
A
#
# COMPACT_ATOMS: atom_id res chain seq x y z
N GLU A 1 -5.10 -19.72 -21.13
CA GLU A 1 -4.70 -19.83 -19.71
C GLU A 1 -3.22 -19.53 -19.44
N ASN A 2 -2.27 -19.81 -20.33
CA ASN A 2 -0.84 -19.72 -19.98
C ASN A 2 -0.22 -18.31 -19.88
N LYS A 3 -0.87 -17.25 -20.38
CA LYS A 3 -0.22 -15.93 -20.46
C LYS A 3 -0.01 -15.26 -19.11
N ILE A 4 -0.88 -15.53 -18.14
CA ILE A 4 -0.75 -14.98 -16.78
C ILE A 4 0.47 -15.61 -16.08
N GLU A 5 0.59 -16.94 -16.14
CA GLU A 5 1.73 -17.66 -15.57
C GLU A 5 3.06 -17.31 -16.25
N GLU A 6 3.05 -17.12 -17.58
CA GLU A 6 4.23 -16.67 -18.34
C GLU A 6 4.71 -15.28 -17.89
N LEU A 7 3.78 -14.35 -17.66
CA LEU A 7 4.10 -13.00 -17.18
C LEU A 7 4.55 -13.00 -15.71
N GLY A 8 3.97 -13.89 -14.91
CA GLY A 8 4.23 -14.01 -13.48
C GLY A 8 4.12 -12.66 -12.76
N VAL A 9 5.15 -12.31 -11.99
CA VAL A 9 5.20 -11.08 -11.19
C VAL A 9 5.61 -9.83 -11.98
N THR A 10 5.98 -9.98 -13.25
CA THR A 10 6.54 -8.89 -14.07
C THR A 10 5.62 -7.66 -14.14
N PRO A 11 4.30 -7.80 -14.42
CA PRO A 11 3.42 -6.64 -14.49
C PRO A 11 3.36 -5.85 -13.18
N MET A 12 3.39 -6.56 -12.04
CA MET A 12 3.39 -5.91 -10.73
C MET A 12 4.69 -5.13 -10.49
N LYS A 13 5.85 -5.72 -10.83
CA LYS A 13 7.15 -5.03 -10.72
C LYS A 13 7.21 -3.78 -11.58
N ASP A 14 6.62 -3.81 -12.78
CA ASP A 14 6.59 -2.64 -13.67
C ASP A 14 5.68 -1.54 -13.12
N ILE A 15 4.56 -1.89 -12.48
CA ILE A 15 3.71 -0.93 -11.77
C ILE A 15 4.47 -0.30 -10.59
N LEU A 16 5.18 -1.10 -9.78
CA LEU A 16 5.98 -0.59 -8.67
C LEU A 16 7.04 0.41 -9.13
N LYS A 17 7.76 0.11 -10.21
CA LYS A 17 8.72 1.04 -10.82
C LYS A 17 8.07 2.35 -11.27
N GLN A 18 6.89 2.28 -11.90
CA GLN A 18 6.14 3.48 -12.29
C GLN A 18 5.73 4.34 -11.08
N MET A 19 5.54 3.74 -9.91
CA MET A 19 5.25 4.46 -8.66
C MET A 19 6.49 5.08 -8.02
N GLY A 20 7.70 4.76 -8.47
CA GLY A 20 8.96 5.20 -7.84
C GLY A 20 9.53 4.17 -6.87
N GLY A 21 9.14 2.91 -7.04
CA GLY A 21 9.69 1.78 -6.32
C GLY A 21 8.96 1.43 -5.04
N TRP A 22 9.36 0.29 -4.47
CA TRP A 22 8.95 -0.13 -3.13
C TRP A 22 10.22 -0.40 -2.31
N PRO A 23 10.46 0.33 -1.20
CA PRO A 23 11.75 0.28 -0.48
C PRO A 23 12.24 -1.12 -0.14
N VAL A 24 11.33 -2.01 0.30
CA VAL A 24 11.68 -3.38 0.71
C VAL A 24 12.26 -4.23 -0.44
N ILE A 25 11.90 -3.93 -1.69
CA ILE A 25 12.43 -4.63 -2.88
C ILE A 25 13.70 -3.95 -3.38
N GLU A 26 13.70 -2.62 -3.44
CA GLU A 26 14.80 -1.84 -4.01
C GLU A 26 15.97 -1.64 -3.04
N CYS A 27 15.77 -1.94 -1.75
CA CYS A 27 16.82 -1.93 -0.73
C CYS A 27 17.61 -0.62 -0.75
N ASP A 28 18.95 -0.73 -0.79
CA ASP A 28 19.88 0.38 -0.72
C ASP A 28 19.87 1.25 -1.99
N SER A 29 19.26 0.76 -3.08
CA SER A 29 19.08 1.54 -4.32
C SER A 29 17.87 2.48 -4.26
N TRP A 30 16.94 2.24 -3.33
CA TRP A 30 15.81 3.13 -3.15
C TRP A 30 16.26 4.42 -2.49
N SER A 31 16.17 5.53 -3.21
CA SER A 31 16.49 6.84 -2.66
C SER A 31 15.54 7.90 -3.19
N ILE A 32 14.96 8.67 -2.26
CA ILE A 32 14.20 9.87 -2.59
C ILE A 32 14.79 11.05 -1.81
N PRO A 33 15.11 12.18 -2.47
CA PRO A 33 15.60 13.35 -1.76
C PRO A 33 14.55 13.87 -0.77
N ARG A 34 14.85 13.79 0.53
CA ARG A 34 13.92 14.16 1.62
C ARG A 34 13.35 15.57 1.46
N GLN A 35 14.14 16.49 0.91
CA GLN A 35 13.75 17.89 0.71
C GLN A 35 12.58 18.02 -0.28
N THR A 36 12.54 17.12 -1.27
CA THR A 36 11.54 17.13 -2.35
C THR A 36 10.40 16.13 -2.13
N TYR A 37 10.59 15.15 -1.24
CA TYR A 37 9.58 14.15 -0.98
C TYR A 37 8.31 14.76 -0.38
N ARG A 38 7.17 14.38 -0.93
CA ARG A 38 5.84 14.73 -0.43
C ARG A 38 4.97 13.49 -0.53
N TRP A 39 4.47 13.00 0.60
CA TRP A 39 3.66 11.78 0.65
C TRP A 39 2.44 11.83 -0.28
N TYR A 40 1.84 13.02 -0.47
CA TYR A 40 0.67 13.17 -1.33
C TYR A 40 0.99 12.97 -2.82
N ASN A 41 2.24 13.10 -3.25
CA ASN A 41 2.61 12.81 -4.63
C ASN A 41 2.42 11.32 -4.94
N GLU A 42 2.69 10.44 -3.98
CA GLU A 42 2.46 9.00 -4.14
C GLU A 42 0.96 8.68 -4.22
N THR A 43 0.14 9.33 -3.39
CA THR A 43 -1.32 9.26 -3.49
C THR A 43 -1.84 9.70 -4.87
N LEU A 44 -1.25 10.76 -5.45
CA LEU A 44 -1.62 11.24 -6.78
C LEU A 44 -1.19 10.27 -7.89
N LYS A 45 0.00 9.65 -7.78
CA LYS A 45 0.46 8.63 -8.73
C LYS A 45 -0.43 7.39 -8.70
N LEU A 46 -0.76 6.88 -7.52
CA LEU A 46 -1.68 5.75 -7.35
C LEU A 46 -3.00 6.00 -8.08
N ARG A 47 -3.60 7.18 -7.87
CA ARG A 47 -4.87 7.55 -8.53
C ARG A 47 -4.75 7.66 -10.05
N LYS A 48 -3.65 8.24 -10.56
CA LYS A 48 -3.40 8.31 -12.01
C LYS A 48 -3.28 6.93 -12.66
N LEU A 49 -2.78 5.96 -11.92
CA LEU A 49 -2.66 4.56 -12.35
C LEU A 49 -3.94 3.73 -12.12
N GLY A 50 -5.01 4.33 -11.59
CA GLY A 50 -6.29 3.66 -11.33
C GLY A 50 -6.38 2.96 -9.97
N PHE A 51 -5.38 3.11 -9.09
CA PHE A 51 -5.42 2.58 -7.73
C PHE A 51 -6.13 3.51 -6.75
N SER A 52 -6.60 2.95 -5.65
CA SER A 52 -7.12 3.72 -4.52
C SER A 52 -6.03 4.62 -3.95
N GLY A 53 -6.35 5.88 -3.67
CA GLY A 53 -5.46 6.82 -2.98
C GLY A 53 -5.78 6.99 -1.50
N LYS A 54 -6.50 6.04 -0.89
CA LYS A 54 -7.14 6.21 0.44
C LYS A 54 -6.27 5.71 1.61
N TYR A 55 -4.98 5.48 1.40
CA TYR A 55 -4.11 4.80 2.37
C TYR A 55 -3.59 5.69 3.51
N PHE A 56 -3.49 7.01 3.29
CA PHE A 56 -3.11 7.98 4.34
C PHE A 56 -4.29 8.85 4.78
N LEU A 57 -5.09 9.30 3.82
CA LEU A 57 -6.29 10.09 4.05
C LEU A 57 -7.32 9.71 3.00
N ASN A 58 -8.52 9.34 3.42
CA ASN A 58 -9.62 9.12 2.50
C ASN A 58 -10.27 10.46 2.18
N PHE A 59 -10.29 10.85 0.91
CA PHE A 59 -11.03 12.02 0.49
C PHE A 59 -11.73 11.79 -0.85
N LEU A 60 -12.97 12.26 -0.89
CA LEU A 60 -13.95 12.02 -1.94
C LEU A 60 -14.65 13.33 -2.28
N VAL A 61 -15.09 13.50 -3.53
CA VAL A 61 -16.11 14.51 -3.84
C VAL A 61 -17.46 13.83 -3.73
N GLU A 62 -18.28 14.25 -2.78
CA GLU A 62 -19.56 13.60 -2.45
C GLU A 62 -20.70 14.61 -2.45
N THR A 63 -21.93 14.11 -2.49
CA THR A 63 -23.13 14.95 -2.36
C THR A 63 -23.25 15.45 -0.92
N ASP A 64 -23.52 16.74 -0.74
CA ASP A 64 -23.74 17.29 0.59
C ASP A 64 -25.03 16.76 1.20
N ILE A 65 -24.93 16.10 2.35
CA ILE A 65 -26.07 15.54 3.09
C ILE A 65 -27.07 16.63 3.53
N LYS A 66 -26.63 17.90 3.64
CA LYS A 66 -27.48 19.04 4.00
C LYS A 66 -28.11 19.71 2.78
N ASN A 67 -27.52 19.53 1.60
CA ASN A 67 -28.03 20.12 0.36
C ASN A 67 -27.65 19.24 -0.84
N PRO A 68 -28.57 18.37 -1.32
CA PRO A 68 -28.29 17.44 -2.41
C PRO A 68 -27.86 18.11 -3.74
N ASN A 69 -28.08 19.41 -3.91
CA ASN A 69 -27.64 20.17 -5.08
C ASN A 69 -26.17 20.63 -5.00
N LYS A 70 -25.47 20.37 -3.90
CA LYS A 70 -24.07 20.75 -3.70
C LYS A 70 -23.17 19.52 -3.62
N ARG A 71 -21.92 19.72 -4.06
CA ARG A 71 -20.82 18.76 -3.86
C ARG A 71 -19.85 19.30 -2.83
N ILE A 72 -19.36 18.43 -1.96
CA ILE A 72 -18.39 18.75 -0.92
C ILE A 72 -17.19 17.80 -1.02
N ILE A 73 -16.07 18.24 -0.47
CA ILE A 73 -14.94 17.35 -0.20
C ILE A 73 -15.21 16.70 1.15
N MET A 74 -15.45 15.39 1.13
CA MET A 74 -15.51 14.60 2.34
C MET A 74 -14.09 14.16 2.71
N LEU A 75 -13.73 14.28 3.98
CA LEU A 75 -12.53 13.71 4.56
C LEU A 75 -12.95 12.63 5.55
N ASP A 76 -12.26 11.49 5.51
CA ASP A 76 -12.54 10.34 6.38
C ASP A 76 -11.24 9.60 6.73
N GLN A 77 -11.34 8.67 7.68
CA GLN A 77 -10.24 7.81 8.11
C GLN A 77 -9.63 7.04 6.92
N PRO A 78 -8.31 6.75 6.97
CA PRO A 78 -7.66 5.96 5.94
C PRO A 78 -8.22 4.54 5.87
N TYR A 79 -8.03 3.91 4.71
CA TYR A 79 -8.20 2.48 4.57
C TYR A 79 -6.95 1.77 5.14
N VAL A 80 -7.17 0.90 6.12
CA VAL A 80 -6.11 0.08 6.73
C VAL A 80 -6.31 -1.36 6.26
N GLY A 81 -5.28 -1.96 5.66
CA GLY A 81 -5.32 -3.36 5.20
C GLY A 81 -5.44 -4.37 6.34
N PHE A 82 -4.97 -3.99 7.53
CA PHE A 82 -5.20 -4.71 8.77
C PHE A 82 -6.65 -4.50 9.25
N SER A 83 -7.47 -5.53 9.09
CA SER A 83 -8.86 -5.48 9.54
C SER A 83 -8.97 -5.69 11.05
N LYS A 84 -9.94 -5.02 11.69
CA LYS A 84 -10.33 -5.33 13.08
C LYS A 84 -10.76 -6.80 13.26
N PHE A 85 -11.08 -7.50 12.17
CA PHE A 85 -11.36 -8.92 12.17
C PHE A 85 -10.12 -9.76 12.50
N LEU A 86 -8.93 -9.37 12.05
CA LEU A 86 -7.68 -10.08 12.39
C LEU A 86 -7.38 -10.05 13.89
N LEU A 87 -7.77 -8.98 14.60
CA LEU A 87 -7.67 -8.90 16.06
C LEU A 87 -8.51 -9.98 16.78
N GLN A 88 -9.57 -10.50 16.14
CA GLN A 88 -10.40 -11.56 16.72
C GLN A 88 -9.66 -12.91 16.78
N PHE A 89 -8.62 -13.09 15.98
CA PHE A 89 -7.76 -14.28 15.98
C PHE A 89 -6.54 -14.15 16.89
N GLY A 90 -6.46 -13.06 17.66
CA GLY A 90 -5.33 -12.81 18.57
C GLY A 90 -3.99 -12.75 17.85
N ASN A 91 -2.95 -13.27 18.50
CA ASN A 91 -1.58 -13.20 18.00
C ASN A 91 -1.38 -13.99 16.70
N ASP A 92 -2.07 -15.11 16.52
CA ASP A 92 -1.90 -15.97 15.34
C ASP A 92 -2.35 -15.25 14.07
N GLY A 93 -3.48 -14.52 14.11
CA GLY A 93 -3.94 -13.71 12.98
C GLY A 93 -2.97 -12.58 12.61
N ILE A 94 -2.30 -12.00 13.61
CA ILE A 94 -1.28 -10.97 13.39
C ILE A 94 -0.04 -11.58 12.72
N ILE A 95 0.41 -12.73 13.21
CA ILE A 95 1.57 -13.46 12.65
C ILE A 95 1.31 -13.81 11.18
N GLU A 96 0.14 -14.35 10.86
CA GLU A 96 -0.23 -14.71 9.48
C GLU A 96 -0.32 -13.47 8.56
N TYR A 97 -0.84 -12.34 9.05
CA TYR A 97 -0.87 -11.10 8.27
C TYR A 97 0.53 -10.57 7.97
N ILE A 98 1.43 -10.57 8.96
CA ILE A 98 2.83 -10.17 8.75
C ILE A 98 3.51 -11.15 7.79
N GLN A 99 3.31 -12.46 7.96
CA GLN A 99 3.88 -13.47 7.07
C GLN A 99 3.37 -13.33 5.64
N TYR A 100 2.10 -12.98 5.44
CA TYR A 100 1.56 -12.65 4.12
C TYR A 100 2.30 -11.47 3.49
N MET A 101 2.48 -10.36 4.22
CA MET A 101 3.24 -9.20 3.72
C MET A 101 4.68 -9.57 3.35
N VAL A 102 5.35 -10.40 4.18
CA VAL A 102 6.70 -10.90 3.92
C VAL A 102 6.74 -11.74 2.64
N ASN A 103 5.80 -12.68 2.48
CA ASN A 103 5.74 -13.56 1.31
C ASN A 103 5.56 -12.76 0.02
N ILE A 104 4.71 -11.72 0.03
CA ILE A 104 4.53 -10.83 -1.12
C ILE A 104 5.82 -10.06 -1.45
N ALA A 105 6.49 -9.51 -0.45
CA ALA A 105 7.77 -8.81 -0.67
C ALA A 105 8.85 -9.75 -1.25
N VAL A 106 8.97 -10.97 -0.71
CA VAL A 106 9.91 -12.00 -1.19
C VAL A 106 9.58 -12.43 -2.62
N LEU A 107 8.30 -12.68 -2.92
CA LEU A 107 7.83 -13.01 -4.26
C LEU A 107 8.20 -11.93 -5.29
N LEU A 108 8.24 -10.67 -4.85
CA LEU A 108 8.61 -9.53 -5.67
C LEU A 108 10.12 -9.21 -5.66
N GLY A 109 10.94 -9.98 -4.94
CA GLY A 109 12.41 -9.94 -5.02
C GLY A 109 13.13 -9.38 -3.80
N ALA A 110 12.43 -9.11 -2.69
CA ALA A 110 13.08 -8.80 -1.43
C ALA A 110 13.76 -10.05 -0.82
N THR A 111 14.79 -9.86 0.00
CA THR A 111 15.30 -10.95 0.85
C THR A 111 14.35 -11.17 2.03
N GLU A 112 14.21 -12.42 2.49
CA GLU A 112 13.31 -12.73 3.61
C GLU A 112 13.65 -11.94 4.88
N GLU A 113 14.94 -11.80 5.19
CA GLU A 113 15.41 -11.03 6.35
C GLU A 113 14.93 -9.57 6.32
N LYS A 114 15.12 -8.88 5.19
CA LYS A 114 14.69 -7.49 5.01
C LYS A 114 13.18 -7.37 4.99
N ALA A 115 12.51 -8.27 4.27
CA ALA A 115 11.05 -8.32 4.22
C ALA A 115 10.45 -8.47 5.62
N ARG A 116 10.97 -9.39 6.44
CA ARG A 116 10.49 -9.59 7.82
C ARG A 116 10.67 -8.33 8.68
N LYS A 117 11.83 -7.68 8.60
CA LYS A 117 12.12 -6.45 9.35
C LYS A 117 11.23 -5.29 8.93
N GLU A 118 11.13 -5.01 7.63
CA GLU A 118 10.39 -3.85 7.13
C GLU A 118 8.88 -4.04 7.21
N MET A 119 8.36 -5.24 6.96
CA MET A 119 6.91 -5.50 7.07
C MET A 119 6.43 -5.45 8.51
N LEU A 120 7.29 -5.77 9.48
CA LEU A 120 7.00 -5.52 10.90
C LEU A 120 6.90 -4.00 11.19
N GLN A 121 7.78 -3.17 10.62
CA GLN A 121 7.70 -1.71 10.77
C GLN A 121 6.42 -1.14 10.13
N VAL A 122 6.03 -1.66 8.96
CA VAL A 122 4.75 -1.31 8.32
C VAL A 122 3.57 -1.71 9.19
N PHE A 123 3.61 -2.90 9.79
CA PHE A 123 2.57 -3.34 10.72
C PHE A 123 2.45 -2.42 11.94
N GLU A 124 3.57 -2.09 12.60
CA GLU A 124 3.57 -1.18 13.75
C GLU A 124 3.09 0.23 13.39
N PHE A 125 3.31 0.69 12.15
CA PHE A 125 2.75 1.95 11.66
C PHE A 125 1.22 1.89 11.45
N GLN A 126 0.68 0.72 11.10
CA GLN A 126 -0.76 0.51 10.85
C GLN A 126 -1.59 0.29 12.12
N LYS A 127 -0.94 -0.10 13.22
CA LYS A 127 -1.55 -0.39 14.52
C LYS A 127 -2.05 0.86 15.22
#